data_AF-A0A7S1QCN6-F1
#
_entry.id   AF-A0A7S1QCN6-F1
#
_cell.length_a   1.000
_cell.length_b   1.000
_cell.length_c   1.000
_cell.angle_alpha   90.00
_cell.angle_beta   90.00
_cell.angle_gamma   90.00
#
_symmetry.space_group_name_H-M   'P 1'
#
loop_
_entity.id
_entity.type
_entity.pdbx_description
1 polymer ?
#
loop_
_entity_poly.entity_id
_entity_poly.type
_entity_poly.pdbx_seq_one_letter_code
_entity_poly.pdbx_strand_id
1 'polypeptide(L)'
;KHGCEETCALSDLDGHMERCAYSEATCPLSVYGCDAVVCGNALPAHLSECPVTLRLSQGDAALKRELAIRQRPGGQFIWPIKDFQSRREVSSSPDFTAHGFKWRLRHEPQRAALFVVPVDHNKRAYFTLTLFNADQQRDFVRFDDTWPVGMPVKGFGFEQFITAKRLQDPGFVVNGCVTVGVVIHGLKGG
;
A
#
# COMPACT_ATOMS: atom_id res chain seq x y z
N LYS A 1 -11.15 20.98 18.30
CA LYS A 1 -10.85 19.86 19.22
C LYS A 1 -9.57 19.21 18.74
N HIS A 2 -8.51 19.19 19.55
CA HIS A 2 -7.19 18.68 19.16
C HIS A 2 -6.96 17.35 19.85
N GLY A 3 -7.20 16.24 19.13
CA GLY A 3 -6.90 14.89 19.61
C GLY A 3 -8.12 13.99 19.77
N CYS A 4 -7.83 12.70 19.99
CA CYS A 4 -8.82 11.66 20.22
C CYS A 4 -9.20 11.61 21.70
N GLU A 5 -10.50 11.62 22.01
CA GLU A 5 -11.03 11.47 23.38
C GLU A 5 -11.45 10.01 23.68
N GLU A 6 -11.22 9.08 22.74
CA GLU A 6 -11.60 7.68 22.89
C GLU A 6 -10.72 6.99 23.94
N THR A 7 -11.39 6.24 24.83
CA THR A 7 -10.72 5.39 25.81
C THR A 7 -10.78 3.95 25.34
N CYS A 8 -9.62 3.28 25.27
CA CYS A 8 -9.50 1.88 24.88
C CYS A 8 -8.64 1.13 25.90
N ALA A 9 -8.73 -0.21 25.91
CA ALA A 9 -7.82 -1.01 26.72
C ALA A 9 -6.38 -0.82 26.23
N LEU A 10 -5.39 -0.94 27.12
CA LEU A 10 -3.98 -0.82 26.75
C LEU A 10 -3.59 -1.85 25.66
N SER A 11 -4.22 -3.03 25.67
CA SER A 11 -4.06 -4.05 24.63
C SER A 11 -4.54 -3.61 23.24
N ASP A 12 -5.44 -2.63 23.18
CA ASP A 12 -6.07 -2.15 21.94
C ASP A 12 -5.47 -0.81 21.49
N LEU A 13 -4.53 -0.25 22.26
CA LEU A 13 -3.96 1.08 22.02
C LEU A 13 -3.26 1.15 20.65
N ASP A 14 -2.46 0.15 20.29
CA ASP A 14 -1.76 0.13 18.99
C ASP A 14 -2.76 0.14 17.83
N GLY A 15 -3.76 -0.76 17.89
CA GLY A 15 -4.81 -0.83 16.89
C GLY A 15 -5.74 0.39 16.86
N HIS A 16 -5.86 1.11 17.98
CA HIS A 16 -6.50 2.42 18.03
C HIS A 16 -5.63 3.46 17.32
N MET A 17 -4.35 3.61 17.69
CA MET A 17 -3.45 4.63 17.12
C MET A 17 -3.36 4.56 15.60
N GLU A 18 -3.45 3.38 15.00
CA GLU A 18 -3.42 3.22 13.54
C GLU A 18 -4.72 3.66 12.84
N ARG A 19 -5.86 3.40 13.47
CA ARG A 19 -7.18 3.71 12.92
C ARG A 19 -7.72 5.04 13.43
N CYS A 20 -7.01 5.64 14.38
CA CYS A 20 -7.39 6.87 15.03
C CYS A 20 -7.45 7.97 13.99
N ALA A 21 -8.58 8.62 13.89
CA ALA A 21 -8.76 9.71 12.94
C ALA A 21 -7.82 10.91 13.23
N TYR A 22 -7.16 10.92 14.39
CA TYR A 22 -6.20 11.96 14.78
C TYR A 22 -4.74 11.54 14.65
N SER A 23 -4.44 10.30 14.24
CA SER A 23 -3.07 9.87 13.99
C SER A 23 -2.45 10.62 12.82
N GLU A 24 -1.13 10.74 12.84
CA GLU A 24 -0.38 11.35 11.75
C GLU A 24 -0.46 10.49 10.49
N ALA A 25 -0.80 11.11 9.37
CA ALA A 25 -0.86 10.51 8.06
C ALA A 25 -0.02 11.33 7.09
N THR A 26 0.98 10.69 6.48
CA THR A 26 1.77 11.26 5.39
C THR A 26 0.92 11.35 4.14
N CYS A 27 1.00 12.48 3.42
CA CYS A 27 0.31 12.62 2.14
C CYS A 27 0.76 11.52 1.15
N PRO A 28 -0.16 10.77 0.52
CA PRO A 28 0.19 9.71 -0.44
C PRO A 28 0.86 10.24 -1.73
N LEU A 29 0.92 11.56 -1.89
CA LEU A 29 1.58 12.28 -2.98
C LEU A 29 2.97 12.80 -2.62
N SER A 30 3.54 12.39 -1.48
CA SER A 30 4.91 12.74 -1.08
C SER A 30 5.97 12.39 -2.11
N VAL A 31 5.77 11.30 -2.86
CA VAL A 31 6.66 10.91 -3.97
C VAL A 31 6.69 11.92 -5.12
N TYR A 32 5.74 12.86 -5.20
CA TYR A 32 5.76 13.97 -6.16
C TYR A 32 6.04 15.32 -5.48
N GLY A 33 6.53 15.31 -4.24
CA GLY A 33 6.97 16.49 -3.50
C GLY A 33 5.92 17.12 -2.59
N CYS A 34 4.93 16.35 -2.10
CA CYS A 34 4.07 16.81 -1.00
C CYS A 34 4.58 16.32 0.35
N ASP A 35 5.29 17.17 1.09
CA ASP A 35 5.87 16.81 2.40
C ASP A 35 4.89 16.98 3.56
N ALA A 36 3.59 17.11 3.27
CA ALA A 36 2.57 17.32 4.29
C ALA A 36 2.36 16.05 5.14
N VAL A 37 2.39 16.24 6.45
CA VAL A 37 1.93 15.29 7.46
C VAL A 37 0.71 15.94 8.14
N VAL A 38 -0.45 15.29 8.04
CA VAL A 38 -1.72 15.80 8.56
C VAL A 38 -2.40 14.74 9.42
N CYS A 39 -3.38 15.12 10.25
CA CYS A 39 -4.19 14.11 10.95
C CYS A 39 -4.99 13.28 9.94
N GLY A 40 -5.23 11.99 10.22
CA GLY A 40 -5.98 11.09 9.34
C GLY A 40 -7.35 11.63 8.90
N ASN A 41 -8.06 12.34 9.78
CA ASN A 41 -9.34 12.98 9.50
C ASN A 41 -9.23 14.23 8.62
N ALA A 42 -8.07 14.90 8.62
CA ALA A 42 -7.78 16.05 7.80
C ALA A 42 -7.22 15.65 6.43
N LEU A 43 -6.80 14.39 6.26
CA LEU A 43 -6.24 13.89 5.00
C LEU A 43 -7.18 14.03 3.80
N PRO A 44 -8.50 13.72 3.87
CA PRO A 44 -9.40 13.93 2.74
C PRO A 44 -9.48 15.39 2.30
N ALA A 45 -9.60 16.32 3.24
CA ALA A 45 -9.63 17.76 2.96
C ALA A 45 -8.28 18.25 2.40
N HIS A 46 -7.17 17.78 2.96
CA HIS A 46 -5.86 18.03 2.40
C HIS A 46 -5.77 17.53 0.95
N LEU A 47 -6.23 16.32 0.64
CA LEU A 47 -6.13 15.75 -0.71
C LEU A 47 -6.91 16.53 -1.76
N SER A 48 -8.05 17.14 -1.39
CA SER A 48 -8.81 18.03 -2.30
C SER A 48 -8.10 19.35 -2.59
N GLU A 49 -7.26 19.83 -1.66
CA GLU A 49 -6.58 21.12 -1.76
C GLU A 49 -5.06 20.99 -1.98
N CYS A 50 -4.55 19.76 -2.05
CA CYS A 50 -3.13 19.49 -2.10
C CYS A 50 -2.54 20.13 -3.36
N PRO A 51 -1.49 20.98 -3.25
CA PRO A 51 -0.88 21.62 -4.42
C PRO A 51 -0.41 20.62 -5.47
N VAL A 52 0.02 19.44 -5.02
CA VAL A 52 0.41 18.33 -5.90
C VAL A 52 -0.81 17.70 -6.57
N THR A 53 -1.93 17.50 -5.87
CA THR A 53 -3.20 17.08 -6.50
C THR A 53 -3.56 18.06 -7.63
N LEU A 54 -3.58 19.36 -7.34
CA LEU A 54 -3.97 20.40 -8.29
C LEU A 54 -3.07 20.37 -9.53
N ARG A 55 -1.75 20.30 -9.33
CA ARG A 55 -0.77 20.20 -10.42
C ARG A 55 -0.97 18.93 -11.27
N LEU A 56 -1.12 17.76 -10.63
CA LEU A 56 -1.30 16.48 -11.33
C LEU A 56 -2.66 16.38 -12.04
N SER A 57 -3.69 17.03 -11.51
CA SER A 57 -5.02 17.09 -12.14
C SER A 57 -5.04 17.87 -13.45
N GLN A 58 -4.03 18.72 -13.69
CA GLN A 58 -3.82 19.42 -14.97
C GLN A 58 -2.92 18.64 -15.91
N GLY A 59 -2.33 17.53 -15.44
CA GLY A 59 -1.49 16.65 -16.24
C GLY A 59 -2.27 15.84 -17.28
N ASP A 60 -1.52 15.01 -18.01
CA ASP A 60 -2.08 14.09 -18.99
C ASP A 60 -3.02 13.04 -18.36
N ALA A 61 -3.71 12.29 -19.22
CA ALA A 61 -4.66 11.27 -18.80
C ALA A 61 -4.04 10.18 -17.90
N ALA A 62 -2.73 9.95 -17.99
CA ALA A 62 -2.07 8.91 -17.24
C ALA A 62 -1.68 9.39 -15.83
N LEU A 63 -1.22 10.64 -15.69
CA LEU A 63 -1.02 11.29 -14.39
C LEU A 63 -2.33 11.40 -13.60
N LYS A 64 -3.44 11.72 -14.27
CA LYS A 64 -4.78 11.71 -13.66
C LYS A 64 -5.18 10.34 -13.11
N ARG A 65 -4.85 9.26 -13.83
CA ARG A 65 -5.13 7.88 -13.38
C ARG A 65 -4.28 7.50 -12.18
N GLU A 66 -3.00 7.85 -12.20
CA GLU A 66 -2.08 7.59 -11.08
C GLU A 66 -2.49 8.35 -9.82
N LEU A 67 -2.91 9.62 -9.97
CA LEU A 67 -3.51 10.42 -8.89
C LEU A 67 -4.76 9.75 -8.32
N ALA A 68 -5.68 9.30 -9.17
CA ALA A 68 -6.90 8.62 -8.74
C ALA A 68 -6.63 7.33 -7.95
N ILE A 69 -5.63 6.55 -8.34
CA ILE A 69 -5.20 5.35 -7.61
C ILE A 69 -4.66 5.73 -6.22
N ARG A 70 -3.83 6.77 -6.12
CA ARG A 70 -3.22 7.21 -4.85
C ARG A 70 -4.19 7.84 -3.88
N GLN A 71 -5.28 8.40 -4.40
CA GLN A 71 -6.36 8.96 -3.59
C GLN A 71 -7.40 7.92 -3.17
N ARG A 72 -7.23 6.64 -3.52
CA ARG A 72 -8.18 5.60 -3.10
C ARG A 72 -8.18 5.49 -1.58
N PRO A 73 -9.37 5.45 -0.95
CA PRO A 73 -9.51 5.28 0.48
C PRO A 73 -8.98 3.90 0.91
N GLY A 74 -8.49 3.80 2.15
CA GLY A 74 -8.13 2.49 2.75
C GLY A 74 -6.83 2.41 3.54
N GLY A 75 -6.13 3.53 3.80
CA GLY A 75 -4.91 3.52 4.64
C GLY A 75 -3.78 2.66 4.09
N GLN A 76 -3.83 2.33 2.80
CA GLN A 76 -2.92 1.40 2.16
C GLN A 76 -1.59 2.06 1.80
N PHE A 77 -0.49 1.33 2.02
CA PHE A 77 0.78 1.71 1.44
C PHE A 77 0.77 1.39 -0.06
N ILE A 78 1.17 2.34 -0.91
CA ILE A 78 1.12 2.22 -2.37
C ILE A 78 2.52 2.25 -2.96
N TRP A 79 2.84 1.24 -3.75
CA TRP A 79 4.11 1.08 -4.44
C TRP A 79 3.93 0.95 -5.96
N PRO A 80 4.35 1.97 -6.75
CA PRO A 80 4.46 1.83 -8.20
C PRO A 80 5.73 1.04 -8.55
N ILE A 81 5.57 0.01 -9.36
CA ILE A 81 6.65 -0.85 -9.84
C ILE A 81 6.82 -0.60 -11.35
N LYS A 82 7.91 0.07 -11.70
CA LYS A 82 8.33 0.25 -13.11
C LYS A 82 8.76 -1.08 -13.70
N ASP A 83 8.50 -1.24 -15.00
CA ASP A 83 9.04 -2.34 -15.80
C ASP A 83 8.69 -3.72 -15.23
N PHE A 84 7.52 -3.85 -14.60
CA PHE A 84 7.14 -5.03 -13.81
C PHE A 84 7.39 -6.37 -14.52
N GLN A 85 7.07 -6.44 -15.82
CA GLN A 85 7.24 -7.66 -16.62
C GLN A 85 8.65 -7.85 -17.21
N SER A 86 9.38 -6.77 -17.48
CA SER A 86 10.71 -6.82 -18.09
C SER A 86 11.83 -6.85 -17.04
N ARG A 87 11.50 -6.60 -15.77
CA ARG A 87 12.44 -6.65 -14.65
C ARG A 87 12.98 -8.06 -14.48
N ARG A 88 14.30 -8.18 -14.26
CA ARG A 88 14.97 -9.47 -14.03
C ARG A 88 15.41 -9.66 -12.59
N GLU A 89 15.58 -8.56 -11.88
CA GLU A 89 16.08 -8.52 -10.52
C GLU A 89 14.95 -8.38 -9.50
N VAL A 90 15.18 -8.95 -8.32
CA VAL A 90 14.30 -8.74 -7.17
C VAL A 90 14.29 -7.26 -6.82
N SER A 91 13.12 -6.75 -6.50
CA SER A 91 12.96 -5.35 -6.12
C SER A 91 12.14 -5.23 -4.86
N SER A 92 12.35 -4.14 -4.13
CA SER A 92 11.60 -3.88 -2.92
C SER A 92 11.10 -2.44 -2.88
N SER A 93 9.99 -2.22 -2.19
CA SER A 93 9.47 -0.89 -1.90
C SER A 93 10.36 -0.16 -0.88
N PRO A 94 10.15 1.15 -0.68
CA PRO A 94 10.52 1.80 0.58
C PRO A 94 9.85 1.09 1.77
N ASP A 95 10.43 1.30 2.96
CA ASP A 95 9.82 0.85 4.21
C ASP A 95 8.56 1.66 4.50
N PHE A 96 7.56 1.00 5.07
CA PHE A 96 6.35 1.64 5.56
C PHE A 96 6.02 1.10 6.95
N THR A 97 5.31 1.89 7.74
CA THR A 97 4.94 1.50 9.11
C THR A 97 3.47 1.12 9.15
N ALA A 98 3.16 -0.02 9.76
CA ALA A 98 1.82 -0.48 10.07
C ALA A 98 1.87 -1.34 11.33
N HIS A 99 0.89 -1.24 12.22
CA HIS A 99 0.89 -1.93 13.51
C HIS A 99 2.11 -1.64 14.38
N GLY A 100 2.68 -0.44 14.29
CA GLY A 100 3.90 -0.06 15.01
C GLY A 100 5.18 -0.76 14.52
N PHE A 101 5.08 -1.55 13.44
CA PHE A 101 6.18 -2.31 12.87
C PHE A 101 6.52 -1.82 11.46
N LYS A 102 7.80 -1.95 11.07
CA LYS A 102 8.27 -1.59 9.72
C LYS A 102 8.13 -2.77 8.77
N TRP A 103 7.49 -2.54 7.64
CA TRP A 103 7.24 -3.53 6.61
C TRP A 103 7.79 -3.05 5.28
N ARG A 104 7.97 -4.00 4.35
CA ARG A 104 8.36 -3.72 2.98
C ARG A 104 7.67 -4.68 2.02
N LEU A 105 7.31 -4.21 0.83
CA LEU A 105 6.91 -5.09 -0.27
C LEU A 105 8.14 -5.55 -1.06
N ARG A 106 8.17 -6.84 -1.42
CA ARG A 106 9.20 -7.45 -2.25
C ARG A 106 8.55 -8.08 -3.48
N HIS A 107 9.03 -7.71 -4.66
CA HIS A 107 8.61 -8.26 -5.94
C HIS A 107 9.72 -9.12 -6.53
N GLU A 108 9.39 -10.37 -6.87
CA GLU A 108 10.28 -11.30 -7.58
C GLU A 108 9.74 -11.56 -9.00
N PRO A 109 10.37 -10.99 -10.03
CA PRO A 109 9.76 -10.93 -11.36
C PRO A 109 9.66 -12.28 -12.06
N GLN A 110 10.59 -13.21 -11.82
CA GLN A 110 10.62 -14.53 -12.49
C GLN A 110 9.34 -15.34 -12.27
N ARG A 111 8.66 -15.11 -11.14
CA ARG A 111 7.42 -15.80 -10.77
C ARG A 111 6.21 -14.86 -10.72
N ALA A 112 6.42 -13.58 -11.03
CA ALA A 112 5.48 -12.50 -10.69
C ALA A 112 5.02 -12.59 -9.22
N ALA A 113 5.98 -12.87 -8.33
CA ALA A 113 5.71 -13.06 -6.92
C ALA A 113 5.70 -11.71 -6.19
N LEU A 114 4.86 -11.60 -5.18
CA LEU A 114 4.75 -10.41 -4.36
C LEU A 114 4.59 -10.79 -2.90
N PHE A 115 5.48 -10.28 -2.06
CA PHE A 115 5.58 -10.61 -0.64
C PHE A 115 5.58 -9.35 0.22
N VAL A 116 4.95 -9.45 1.39
CA VAL A 116 5.08 -8.54 2.52
C VAL A 116 6.19 -9.07 3.43
N VAL A 117 7.21 -8.25 3.67
CA VAL A 117 8.42 -8.61 4.40
C VAL A 117 8.51 -7.78 5.68
N PRO A 118 8.67 -8.42 6.86
CA PRO A 118 8.96 -7.69 8.09
C PRO A 118 10.38 -7.11 8.07
N VAL A 119 10.57 -5.90 8.58
CA VAL A 119 11.88 -5.21 8.63
C VAL A 119 12.32 -5.10 10.09
N ASP A 120 13.41 -5.80 10.43
CA ASP A 120 13.98 -5.85 11.80
C ASP A 120 13.03 -6.45 12.87
N HIS A 121 12.04 -7.24 12.47
CA HIS A 121 11.19 -8.01 13.37
C HIS A 121 10.75 -9.34 12.74
N ASN A 122 10.11 -10.19 13.55
CA ASN A 122 9.57 -11.49 13.13
C ASN A 122 8.04 -11.57 13.25
N LYS A 123 7.37 -10.44 13.51
CA LYS A 123 5.90 -10.36 13.53
C LYS A 123 5.30 -10.80 12.21
N ARG A 124 4.12 -11.39 12.31
CA ARG A 124 3.32 -11.90 11.20
C ARG A 124 2.05 -11.08 11.13
N ALA A 125 1.49 -10.97 9.93
CA ALA A 125 0.27 -10.21 9.74
C ALA A 125 -0.68 -10.89 8.76
N TYR A 126 -1.96 -10.57 8.89
CA TYR A 126 -2.96 -10.76 7.85
C TYR A 126 -3.07 -9.47 7.05
N PHE A 127 -3.09 -9.59 5.72
CA PHE A 127 -2.99 -8.42 4.84
C PHE A 127 -3.78 -8.62 3.56
N THR A 128 -4.09 -7.48 2.94
CA THR A 128 -4.62 -7.43 1.58
C THR A 128 -3.59 -6.82 0.66
N LEU A 129 -3.31 -7.50 -0.46
CA LEU A 129 -2.58 -6.95 -1.59
C LEU A 129 -3.58 -6.59 -2.69
N THR A 130 -3.53 -5.35 -3.13
CA THR A 130 -4.35 -4.85 -4.25
C THR A 130 -3.44 -4.53 -5.40
N LEU A 131 -3.74 -5.08 -6.56
CA LEU A 131 -3.24 -4.56 -7.81
C LEU A 131 -4.27 -3.59 -8.38
N PHE A 132 -3.88 -2.33 -8.52
CA PHE A 132 -4.77 -1.29 -8.99
C PHE A 132 -4.90 -1.31 -10.51
N ASN A 133 -6.14 -1.23 -10.97
CA ASN A 133 -6.47 -0.94 -12.36
C ASN A 133 -6.88 0.54 -12.48
N ALA A 134 -6.75 1.13 -13.68
CA ALA A 134 -7.28 2.45 -13.98
C ALA A 134 -8.80 2.56 -13.72
N ASP A 135 -9.54 1.46 -13.91
CA ASP A 135 -10.92 1.31 -13.47
C ASP A 135 -10.97 0.61 -12.10
N GLN A 136 -11.41 1.33 -11.07
CA GLN A 136 -11.44 0.83 -9.69
C GLN A 136 -12.29 -0.45 -9.53
N GLN A 137 -13.34 -0.63 -10.33
CA GLN A 137 -14.19 -1.83 -10.26
C GLN A 137 -13.45 -3.08 -10.75
N ARG A 138 -12.30 -2.89 -11.41
CA ARG A 138 -11.45 -3.95 -11.97
C ARG A 138 -10.18 -4.17 -11.16
N ASP A 139 -10.04 -3.54 -10.00
CA ASP A 139 -8.97 -3.82 -9.07
C ASP A 139 -8.89 -5.31 -8.77
N PHE A 140 -7.67 -5.82 -8.73
CA PHE A 140 -7.43 -7.22 -8.41
C PHE A 140 -6.92 -7.35 -6.99
N VAL A 141 -7.77 -7.83 -6.12
CA VAL A 141 -7.53 -7.90 -4.67
C VAL A 141 -7.26 -9.33 -4.26
N ARG A 142 -6.19 -9.55 -3.50
CA ARG A 142 -5.90 -10.83 -2.85
C ARG A 142 -5.72 -10.62 -1.36
N PHE A 143 -6.38 -11.46 -0.58
CA PHE A 143 -6.24 -11.51 0.85
C PHE A 143 -5.39 -12.72 1.22
N ASP A 144 -4.47 -12.54 2.18
CA ASP A 144 -3.70 -13.62 2.77
C ASP A 144 -3.89 -13.62 4.29
N ASP A 145 -4.52 -14.69 4.78
CA ASP A 145 -4.58 -15.09 6.18
C ASP A 145 -3.92 -16.45 6.41
N THR A 146 -3.26 -17.02 5.41
CA THR A 146 -2.76 -18.39 5.45
C THR A 146 -1.36 -18.46 6.05
N TRP A 147 -1.05 -19.57 6.70
CA TRP A 147 0.22 -19.72 7.41
C TRP A 147 0.82 -21.11 7.23
N PRO A 148 1.61 -21.35 6.18
CA PRO A 148 2.35 -22.60 6.04
C PRO A 148 3.48 -22.65 7.08
N VAL A 149 3.35 -23.59 8.02
CA VAL A 149 4.34 -23.88 9.06
C VAL A 149 5.66 -24.30 8.41
N GLY A 150 6.78 -23.71 8.85
CA GLY A 150 8.13 -24.12 8.43
C GLY A 150 8.72 -23.38 7.23
N MET A 151 8.08 -22.34 6.70
CA MET A 151 8.71 -21.50 5.67
C MET A 151 9.77 -20.57 6.27
N PRO A 152 11.00 -20.52 5.70
CA PRO A 152 12.00 -19.54 6.11
C PRO A 152 11.49 -18.12 5.87
N VAL A 153 11.73 -17.23 6.84
CA VAL A 153 11.22 -15.85 6.91
C VAL A 153 11.83 -14.97 5.80
N LYS A 154 11.36 -15.14 4.55
CA LYS A 154 11.72 -14.29 3.40
C LYS A 154 10.59 -13.31 3.00
N GLY A 155 9.50 -13.31 3.78
CA GLY A 155 8.27 -12.58 3.51
C GLY A 155 7.08 -13.54 3.36
N PHE A 156 5.87 -12.97 3.38
CA PHE A 156 4.61 -13.67 3.25
C PHE A 156 3.82 -13.09 2.09
N GLY A 157 3.19 -13.94 1.28
CA GLY A 157 2.43 -13.48 0.13
C GLY A 157 2.40 -14.52 -0.97
N PHE A 158 2.29 -14.04 -2.20
CA PHE A 158 1.89 -14.87 -3.32
C PHE A 158 3.07 -15.13 -4.25
N GLU A 159 3.47 -16.39 -4.35
CA GLU A 159 4.52 -16.82 -5.29
C GLU A 159 4.15 -16.57 -6.75
N GLN A 160 2.85 -16.49 -7.04
CA GLN A 160 2.31 -16.03 -8.31
C GLN A 160 1.17 -15.08 -7.99
N PHE A 161 1.50 -13.81 -7.76
CA PHE A 161 0.52 -12.80 -7.40
C PHE A 161 -0.45 -12.54 -8.55
N ILE A 162 0.09 -12.36 -9.76
CA ILE A 162 -0.65 -12.10 -10.98
C ILE A 162 -0.10 -12.91 -12.16
N THR A 163 -0.97 -13.29 -13.10
CA THR A 163 -0.60 -13.95 -14.35
C THR A 163 -0.26 -12.94 -15.45
N ALA A 164 0.62 -13.32 -16.38
CA ALA A 164 0.94 -12.49 -17.54
C ALA A 164 -0.30 -12.11 -18.35
N LYS A 165 -1.26 -13.02 -18.49
CA LYS A 165 -2.55 -12.76 -19.17
C LYS A 165 -3.34 -11.65 -18.48
N ARG A 166 -3.45 -11.67 -17.16
CA ARG A 166 -4.20 -10.65 -16.40
C ARG A 166 -3.52 -9.28 -16.50
N LEU A 167 -2.18 -9.23 -16.56
CA LEU A 167 -1.45 -7.97 -16.77
C LEU A 167 -1.66 -7.36 -18.16
N GLN A 168 -2.06 -8.17 -19.15
CA GLN A 168 -2.41 -7.66 -20.49
C GLN A 168 -3.78 -6.98 -20.51
N ASP A 169 -4.61 -7.17 -19.48
CA ASP A 169 -5.90 -6.49 -19.39
C ASP A 169 -5.67 -4.97 -19.30
N PRO A 170 -6.40 -4.16 -20.09
CA PRO A 170 -6.23 -2.72 -20.08
C PRO A 170 -6.43 -2.12 -18.69
N GLY A 171 -5.54 -1.21 -18.31
CA GLY A 171 -5.63 -0.41 -17.09
C GLY A 171 -4.74 -0.87 -15.93
N PHE A 172 -4.15 -2.07 -15.96
CA PHE A 172 -3.20 -2.49 -14.92
C PHE A 172 -1.79 -1.92 -15.10
N VAL A 173 -1.44 -1.59 -16.36
CA VAL A 173 -0.20 -0.89 -16.68
C VAL A 173 -0.55 0.55 -17.06
N VAL A 174 -0.10 1.50 -16.25
CA VAL A 174 -0.27 2.94 -16.48
C VAL A 174 1.12 3.58 -16.46
N ASN A 175 1.50 4.29 -17.52
CA ASN A 175 2.85 4.87 -17.66
C ASN A 175 3.99 3.86 -17.45
N GLY A 176 3.84 2.64 -17.98
CA GLY A 176 4.82 1.57 -17.82
C GLY A 176 4.96 1.03 -16.39
N CYS A 177 4.06 1.44 -15.48
CA CYS A 177 4.06 1.04 -14.09
C CYS A 177 2.86 0.15 -13.77
N VAL A 178 3.12 -0.84 -12.94
CA VAL A 178 2.10 -1.62 -12.23
C VAL A 178 2.02 -1.07 -10.82
N THR A 179 0.84 -0.69 -10.35
CA THR A 179 0.69 -0.08 -9.02
C THR A 179 0.07 -1.05 -8.05
N VAL A 180 0.78 -1.33 -6.95
CA VAL A 180 0.37 -2.27 -5.91
C VAL A 180 0.09 -1.52 -4.63
N GLY A 181 -0.98 -1.90 -3.92
CA GLY A 181 -1.32 -1.46 -2.59
C GLY A 181 -1.22 -2.60 -1.58
N VAL A 182 -0.89 -2.28 -0.33
CA VAL A 182 -0.98 -3.21 0.79
C VAL A 182 -1.68 -2.57 1.98
N VAL A 183 -2.60 -3.32 2.59
CA VAL A 183 -3.19 -3.01 3.89
C VAL A 183 -2.81 -4.11 4.85
N ILE A 184 -2.16 -3.76 5.96
CA ILE A 184 -1.93 -4.67 7.08
C ILE A 184 -3.12 -4.52 8.02
N HIS A 185 -3.92 -5.57 8.14
CA HIS A 185 -5.16 -5.54 8.94
C HIS A 185 -4.90 -5.85 10.42
N GLY A 186 -3.82 -6.55 10.71
CA GLY A 186 -3.33 -6.76 12.07
C GLY A 186 -2.31 -7.87 12.18
N LEU A 187 -1.80 -8.03 13.39
CA LEU A 187 -0.73 -8.98 13.71
C LEU A 187 -1.32 -10.32 14.14
N LYS A 188 -0.71 -11.43 13.72
CA LYS A 188 -0.99 -12.74 14.31
C LYS A 188 -0.16 -12.92 15.57
N GLY A 189 -0.82 -13.25 16.69
CA GLY A 189 -0.18 -13.66 17.93
C GLY A 189 0.79 -14.82 17.67
N GLY A 190 1.97 -14.72 18.27
CA GLY A 190 2.97 -15.79 18.28
C GLY A 190 2.65 -16.84 19.32
#